data_AF-A0A1B8AQQ0-F1
#
_entry.id   AF-A0A1B8AQQ0-F1
#
_cell.length_a   1.000
_cell.length_b   1.000
_cell.length_c   1.000
_cell.angle_alpha   90.00
_cell.angle_beta   90.00
_cell.angle_gamma   90.00
#
_symmetry.space_group_name_H-M   'P 1'
#
loop_
_entity.id
_entity.type
_entity.pdbx_description
1 polymer ?
#
loop_
_entity_poly.entity_id
_entity_poly.type
_entity_poly.pdbx_seq_one_letter_code
_entity_poly.pdbx_strand_id
1 'polypeptide(L)'
;MSTHLAAVLKGKGQNFEIESRPTPKPGPNELLVAVKSVAFNPADTFMRSQGFFITEYPTVTGFDMAGVVLEVGENVPTGNDKSTLCFQPGDRVVAYSASAWRSCAPDYGAFQEKCLVPWQHAVAIPDETMSWNDAATLPVSVQN
;
A
#
# COMPACT_ATOMS: atom_id res chain seq x y z
N MET A 1 7.02 -18.91 7.52
CA MET A 1 6.83 -17.52 7.06
C MET A 1 5.35 -17.20 7.12
N SER A 2 4.95 -16.02 7.59
CA SER A 2 3.53 -15.66 7.62
C SER A 2 3.01 -15.34 6.22
N THR A 3 1.72 -15.55 5.99
CA THR A 3 1.05 -15.22 4.73
C THR A 3 -0.05 -14.19 4.95
N HIS A 4 -0.63 -13.70 3.86
CA HIS A 4 -1.79 -12.81 3.84
C HIS A 4 -2.51 -12.94 2.48
N LEU A 5 -3.76 -12.49 2.40
CA LEU A 5 -4.54 -12.52 1.17
C LEU A 5 -4.26 -11.31 0.28
N ALA A 6 -4.23 -11.54 -1.02
CA ALA A 6 -4.06 -10.53 -2.06
C ALA A 6 -5.03 -10.77 -3.22
N ALA A 7 -5.48 -9.68 -3.85
CA ALA A 7 -6.18 -9.72 -5.12
C ALA A 7 -5.14 -9.70 -6.25
N VAL A 8 -4.84 -10.89 -6.77
CA VAL A 8 -3.78 -11.12 -7.76
C VAL A 8 -4.33 -10.99 -9.17
N LEU A 9 -3.68 -10.18 -9.98
CA LEU A 9 -3.94 -10.09 -11.41
C LEU A 9 -3.00 -11.05 -12.15
N LYS A 10 -3.55 -12.12 -12.73
CA LYS A 10 -2.79 -13.17 -13.42
C LYS A 10 -2.35 -12.82 -14.84
N GLY A 11 -3.01 -11.84 -15.46
CA GLY A 11 -2.73 -11.42 -16.81
C GLY A 11 -3.51 -10.17 -17.21
N LYS A 12 -3.06 -9.53 -18.27
CA LYS A 12 -3.72 -8.35 -18.85
C LYS A 12 -5.18 -8.66 -19.20
N GLY A 13 -6.09 -7.82 -18.75
CA GLY A 13 -7.52 -7.93 -19.03
C GLY A 13 -8.27 -8.96 -18.18
N GLN A 14 -7.58 -9.73 -17.33
CA GLN A 14 -8.22 -10.74 -16.50
C GLN A 14 -8.89 -10.16 -15.26
N ASN A 15 -9.67 -11.00 -14.57
CA ASN A 15 -10.21 -10.68 -13.27
C ASN A 15 -9.14 -10.87 -12.20
N PHE A 16 -9.34 -10.22 -11.05
CA PHE A 16 -8.52 -10.50 -9.87
C PHE A 16 -8.90 -11.86 -9.27
N GLU A 17 -7.92 -12.60 -8.82
CA GLU A 17 -8.06 -13.86 -8.07
C GLU A 17 -7.55 -13.65 -6.64
N ILE A 18 -8.34 -14.06 -5.65
CA ILE A 18 -7.90 -13.96 -4.25
C ILE A 18 -6.96 -15.11 -3.94
N GLU A 19 -5.72 -14.80 -3.59
CA GLU A 19 -4.68 -15.79 -3.29
C GLU A 19 -3.92 -15.45 -2.02
N SER A 20 -3.38 -16.48 -1.36
CA SER A 20 -2.45 -16.30 -0.25
C SER A 20 -1.03 -16.05 -0.78
N ARG A 21 -0.38 -14.98 -0.32
CA ARG A 21 1.01 -14.65 -0.64
C ARG A 21 1.89 -14.61 0.61
N PRO A 22 3.21 -14.86 0.51
CA PRO A 22 4.14 -14.60 1.61
C PRO A 22 4.07 -13.14 2.05
N THR A 23 4.08 -12.89 3.36
CA THR A 23 4.21 -11.53 3.89
C THR A 23 5.66 -11.08 3.75
N PRO A 24 5.95 -9.99 3.02
CA PRO A 24 7.30 -9.49 2.89
C PRO A 24 7.79 -8.85 4.20
N LYS A 25 9.10 -8.69 4.32
CA LYS A 25 9.72 -7.85 5.36
C LYS A 25 10.04 -6.48 4.78
N PRO A 26 9.86 -5.39 5.53
CA PRO A 26 10.25 -4.07 5.04
C PRO A 26 11.76 -3.98 4.86
N GLY A 27 12.19 -3.36 3.77
CA GLY A 27 13.57 -2.89 3.62
C GLY A 27 13.88 -1.67 4.50
N PRO A 28 15.12 -1.15 4.48
CA PRO A 28 15.55 -0.09 5.39
C PRO A 28 14.70 1.19 5.35
N ASN A 29 14.14 1.55 4.20
CA ASN A 29 13.34 2.78 4.02
C ASN A 29 11.83 2.50 3.89
N GLU A 30 11.37 1.35 4.36
CA GLU A 30 10.00 0.90 4.11
C GLU A 30 9.21 0.67 5.40
N LEU A 31 7.90 0.81 5.27
CA LEU A 31 6.91 0.39 6.23
C LEU A 31 6.27 -0.89 5.72
N LEU A 32 5.99 -1.83 6.60
CA LEU A 32 5.01 -2.88 6.35
C LEU A 32 3.68 -2.43 6.94
N VAL A 33 2.65 -2.27 6.11
CA VAL A 33 1.34 -1.76 6.54
C VAL A 33 0.29 -2.85 6.42
N ALA A 34 -0.48 -3.08 7.50
CA ALA A 34 -1.72 -3.83 7.47
C ALA A 34 -2.83 -2.96 6.87
N VAL A 35 -3.25 -3.28 5.65
CA VAL A 35 -4.25 -2.52 4.90
C VAL A 35 -5.63 -2.72 5.54
N LYS A 36 -6.33 -1.62 5.78
CA LYS A 36 -7.69 -1.60 6.36
C LYS A 36 -8.73 -1.15 5.36
N SER A 37 -8.37 -0.27 4.44
CA SER A 37 -9.21 0.13 3.32
C SER A 37 -8.34 0.55 2.14
N VAL A 38 -8.90 0.44 0.94
CA VAL A 38 -8.31 0.88 -0.33
C VAL A 38 -9.32 1.70 -1.09
N ALA A 39 -8.85 2.67 -1.88
CA ALA A 39 -9.68 3.39 -2.84
C ALA A 39 -9.32 3.00 -4.27
N PHE A 40 -10.32 3.06 -5.15
CA PHE A 40 -10.16 2.83 -6.58
C PHE A 40 -10.02 4.16 -7.31
N ASN A 41 -9.02 4.21 -8.18
CA ASN A 41 -8.77 5.30 -9.11
C ASN A 41 -9.10 4.86 -10.55
N PRO A 42 -9.38 5.79 -11.48
CA PRO A 42 -9.50 5.45 -12.90
C PRO A 42 -8.27 4.70 -13.45
N ALA A 43 -7.07 5.02 -12.94
CA ALA A 43 -5.82 4.35 -13.29
C ALA A 43 -5.87 2.84 -13.03
N ASP A 44 -6.50 2.36 -11.94
CA ASP A 44 -6.61 0.94 -11.63
C ASP A 44 -7.37 0.16 -12.71
N THR A 45 -8.36 0.81 -13.35
CA THR A 45 -9.09 0.22 -14.47
C THR A 45 -8.18 0.01 -15.67
N PHE A 46 -7.31 0.97 -15.98
CA PHE A 46 -6.35 0.86 -17.08
C PHE A 46 -5.23 -0.13 -16.77
N MET A 47 -4.77 -0.21 -15.50
CA MET A 47 -3.82 -1.24 -15.07
C MET A 47 -4.40 -2.63 -15.33
N ARG A 48 -5.61 -2.91 -14.84
CA ARG A 48 -6.26 -4.21 -15.03
C ARG A 48 -6.54 -4.53 -16.50
N SER A 49 -7.17 -3.60 -17.23
CA SER A 49 -7.68 -3.87 -18.58
C SER A 49 -6.60 -3.77 -19.67
N GLN A 50 -5.66 -2.84 -19.55
CA GLN A 50 -4.68 -2.54 -20.59
C GLN A 50 -3.24 -2.89 -20.19
N GLY A 51 -2.99 -3.26 -18.93
CA GLY A 51 -1.65 -3.54 -18.43
C GLY A 51 -0.82 -2.28 -18.22
N PHE A 52 -1.47 -1.13 -17.98
CA PHE A 52 -0.78 0.13 -17.75
C PHE A 52 0.16 0.01 -16.53
N PHE A 53 1.41 0.48 -16.66
CA PHE A 53 2.52 0.31 -15.69
C PHE A 53 3.01 -1.13 -15.38
N ILE A 54 2.27 -2.17 -15.78
CA ILE A 54 2.60 -3.56 -15.43
C ILE A 54 3.62 -4.12 -16.42
N THR A 55 4.79 -4.55 -15.92
CA THR A 55 5.83 -5.18 -16.73
C THR A 55 5.78 -6.71 -16.68
N GLU A 56 5.25 -7.28 -15.60
CA GLU A 56 5.22 -8.74 -15.37
C GLU A 56 3.92 -9.15 -14.66
N TYR A 57 3.46 -10.36 -14.96
CA TYR A 57 2.36 -11.04 -14.29
C TYR A 57 2.85 -12.38 -13.73
N PRO A 58 2.29 -12.89 -12.62
CA PRO A 58 1.20 -12.31 -11.84
C PRO A 58 1.64 -11.12 -10.97
N THR A 59 0.73 -10.19 -10.71
CA THR A 59 1.00 -8.99 -9.90
C THR A 59 -0.15 -8.63 -8.95
N VAL A 60 0.11 -7.71 -8.01
CA VAL A 60 -0.88 -7.02 -7.19
C VAL A 60 -0.79 -5.53 -7.51
N THR A 61 -1.92 -4.93 -7.87
CA THR A 61 -2.03 -3.51 -8.23
C THR A 61 -2.68 -2.70 -7.11
N GLY A 62 -3.08 -1.47 -7.41
CA GLY A 62 -3.69 -0.54 -6.45
C GLY A 62 -2.73 0.57 -6.07
N PHE A 63 -3.28 1.75 -5.76
CA PHE A 63 -2.53 2.94 -5.37
C PHE A 63 -2.83 3.34 -3.92
N ASP A 64 -4.10 3.56 -3.62
CA ASP A 64 -4.50 4.23 -2.38
C ASP A 64 -4.87 3.24 -1.29
N MET A 65 -4.34 3.48 -0.09
CA MET A 65 -4.71 2.72 1.09
C MET A 65 -4.67 3.53 2.37
N ALA A 66 -5.44 3.05 3.34
CA ALA A 66 -5.31 3.41 4.75
C ALA A 66 -5.12 2.14 5.58
N GLY A 67 -4.30 2.22 6.61
CA GLY A 67 -3.92 1.04 7.37
C GLY A 67 -3.16 1.32 8.66
N VAL A 68 -2.59 0.26 9.22
CA VAL A 68 -1.81 0.28 10.46
C VAL A 68 -0.40 -0.17 10.17
N VAL A 69 0.60 0.59 10.61
CA VAL A 69 2.01 0.18 10.52
C VAL A 69 2.25 -1.05 11.40
N LEU A 70 2.77 -2.12 10.81
CA LEU A 70 3.16 -3.36 11.49
C LEU A 70 4.64 -3.37 11.86
N GLU A 71 5.50 -2.91 10.94
CA GLU A 71 6.95 -2.94 11.07
C GLU A 71 7.55 -1.76 10.30
N VAL A 72 8.70 -1.26 10.75
CA VAL A 72 9.44 -0.14 10.15
C VAL A 72 10.87 -0.57 9.84
N GLY A 73 11.39 -0.12 8.71
CA GLY A 73 12.79 -0.30 8.32
C GLY A 73 13.76 0.52 9.17
N GLU A 74 15.04 0.15 9.13
CA GLU A 74 16.12 0.74 9.92
C GLU A 74 16.29 2.27 9.75
N ASN A 75 16.06 2.79 8.55
CA ASN A 75 16.23 4.21 8.22
C ASN A 75 14.94 5.02 8.33
N VAL A 76 13.82 4.40 8.73
CA VAL A 76 12.56 5.11 8.93
C VAL A 76 12.70 6.01 10.16
N PRO A 77 12.44 7.33 10.06
CA PRO A 77 12.47 8.20 11.22
C PRO A 77 11.44 7.72 12.26
N THR A 78 11.87 7.62 13.52
CA THR A 78 11.02 7.21 14.65
C THR A 78 10.89 8.34 15.65
N GLY A 79 9.78 8.39 16.37
CA GLY A 79 9.49 9.47 17.32
C GLY A 79 8.01 9.53 17.68
N ASN A 80 7.70 10.27 18.75
CA ASN A 80 6.33 10.42 19.25
C ASN A 80 5.60 11.66 18.72
N ASP A 81 6.32 12.56 18.02
CA ASP A 81 5.75 13.78 17.48
C ASP A 81 5.02 13.52 16.15
N LYS A 82 3.69 13.51 16.20
CA LYS A 82 2.82 13.30 15.03
C LYS A 82 2.77 14.49 14.07
N SER A 83 3.37 15.63 14.43
CA SER A 83 3.57 16.75 13.50
C SER A 83 4.79 16.56 12.58
N THR A 84 5.62 15.55 12.86
CA THR A 84 6.77 15.17 12.03
C THR A 84 6.52 13.83 11.31
N LEU A 85 7.24 13.59 10.21
CA LEU A 85 7.19 12.32 9.46
C LEU A 85 7.93 11.19 10.20
N CYS A 86 7.40 10.80 11.36
CA CYS A 86 7.90 9.69 12.17
C CYS A 86 6.88 8.56 12.23
N PHE A 87 7.36 7.31 12.23
CA PHE A 87 6.50 6.12 12.23
C PHE A 87 6.95 5.08 13.26
N GLN A 88 5.97 4.39 13.84
CA GLN A 88 6.19 3.22 14.68
C GLN A 88 5.04 2.20 14.52
N PRO A 89 5.27 0.92 14.88
CA PRO A 89 4.20 -0.07 14.89
C PRO A 89 2.98 0.39 15.69
N GLY A 90 1.78 0.18 15.12
CA GLY A 90 0.51 0.64 15.68
C GLY A 90 0.01 1.97 15.12
N ASP A 91 0.87 2.75 14.46
CA ASP A 91 0.46 4.02 13.86
C ASP A 91 -0.57 3.82 12.75
N ARG A 92 -1.61 4.66 12.77
CA ARG A 92 -2.60 4.76 11.70
C ARG A 92 -2.04 5.64 10.59
N VAL A 93 -2.07 5.15 9.35
CA VAL A 93 -1.50 5.86 8.20
C VAL A 93 -2.43 5.84 6.99
N VAL A 94 -2.30 6.85 6.16
CA VAL A 94 -2.67 6.80 4.74
C VAL A 94 -1.39 6.72 3.92
N ALA A 95 -1.45 6.04 2.78
CA ALA A 95 -0.27 5.84 1.95
C ALA A 95 -0.60 5.74 0.47
N TYR A 96 0.29 6.33 -0.33
CA TYR A 96 0.35 6.14 -1.77
C TYR A 96 1.31 4.97 -2.08
N SER A 97 0.75 3.81 -2.40
CA SER A 97 1.51 2.55 -2.57
C SER A 97 2.38 2.53 -3.81
N ALA A 98 3.53 1.85 -3.73
CA ALA A 98 4.60 1.93 -4.71
C ALA A 98 4.48 1.13 -5.99
N SER A 99 3.29 0.60 -6.27
CA SER A 99 3.05 -0.28 -7.40
C SER A 99 3.59 0.29 -8.72
N ALA A 100 3.18 1.49 -9.16
CA ALA A 100 3.53 1.98 -10.49
C ALA A 100 5.03 2.27 -10.70
N TRP A 101 5.75 2.79 -9.70
CA TRP A 101 7.19 3.11 -9.82
C TRP A 101 8.11 1.98 -9.36
N ARG A 102 7.55 0.89 -8.84
CA ARG A 102 8.24 -0.39 -8.61
C ARG A 102 7.86 -1.44 -9.66
N SER A 103 7.49 -1.01 -10.87
CA SER A 103 7.16 -1.90 -12.00
C SER A 103 6.05 -2.90 -11.68
N CYS A 104 5.11 -2.51 -10.82
CA CYS A 104 4.08 -3.35 -10.23
C CYS A 104 4.66 -4.62 -9.59
N ALA A 105 5.77 -4.50 -8.89
CA ALA A 105 6.24 -5.58 -8.04
C ALA A 105 5.15 -5.92 -6.99
N PRO A 106 4.77 -7.20 -6.83
CA PRO A 106 3.57 -7.58 -6.09
C PRO A 106 3.54 -7.14 -4.61
N ASP A 107 4.69 -6.90 -3.98
CA ASP A 107 4.76 -6.48 -2.57
C ASP A 107 4.36 -5.02 -2.33
N TYR A 108 4.18 -4.24 -3.40
CA TYR A 108 3.96 -2.79 -3.36
C TYR A 108 2.58 -2.34 -3.87
N GLY A 109 1.70 -3.27 -4.26
CA GLY A 109 0.32 -2.96 -4.66
C GLY A 109 -0.64 -2.93 -3.47
N ALA A 110 -1.51 -1.92 -3.40
CA ALA A 110 -2.44 -1.78 -2.27
C ALA A 110 -3.52 -2.87 -2.18
N PHE A 111 -3.83 -3.60 -3.25
CA PHE A 111 -4.92 -4.61 -3.26
C PHE A 111 -4.53 -5.93 -2.59
N GLN A 112 -4.02 -5.84 -1.36
CA GLN A 112 -3.65 -6.96 -0.49
C GLN A 112 -3.72 -6.54 0.97
N GLU A 113 -3.82 -7.51 1.88
CA GLU A 113 -3.93 -7.24 3.31
C GLU A 113 -2.65 -6.64 3.94
N LYS A 114 -1.48 -6.84 3.31
CA LYS A 114 -0.19 -6.32 3.80
C LYS A 114 0.66 -5.79 2.65
N CYS A 115 1.01 -4.52 2.69
CA CYS A 115 1.72 -3.83 1.60
C CYS A 115 2.99 -3.17 2.12
N LEU A 116 4.08 -3.24 1.33
CA LEU A 116 5.26 -2.42 1.55
C LEU A 116 5.05 -1.00 1.01
N VAL A 117 5.54 -0.02 1.76
CA VAL A 117 5.43 1.39 1.41
C VAL A 117 6.74 2.10 1.73
N PRO A 118 7.37 2.84 0.82
CA PRO A 118 8.42 3.78 1.18
C PRO A 118 7.88 4.80 2.20
N TRP A 119 8.57 5.01 3.32
CA TRP A 119 7.99 5.82 4.41
C TRP A 119 7.62 7.24 4.00
N GLN A 120 8.30 7.81 2.99
CA GLN A 120 8.01 9.13 2.44
C GLN A 120 6.65 9.25 1.74
N HIS A 121 6.01 8.11 1.45
CA HIS A 121 4.72 8.03 0.77
C HIS A 121 3.57 7.84 1.75
N ALA A 122 3.86 7.78 3.05
CA ALA A 122 2.90 7.63 4.10
C ALA A 122 2.78 8.92 4.92
N VAL A 123 1.60 9.15 5.47
CA VAL A 123 1.34 10.21 6.45
C VAL A 123 0.54 9.59 7.59
N ALA A 124 0.93 9.90 8.83
CA ALA A 124 0.15 9.54 10.00
C ALA A 124 -1.17 10.30 9.98
N ILE A 125 -2.28 9.59 10.18
CA ILE A 125 -3.59 10.25 10.34
C ILE A 125 -3.92 10.40 11.83
N PRO A 126 -4.69 11.44 12.20
CA PRO A 126 -5.26 11.51 13.54
C PRO A 126 -6.03 10.23 13.86
N ASP A 127 -6.18 9.93 15.15
CA ASP A 127 -6.93 8.76 15.62
C ASP A 127 -8.43 8.87 15.28
N GLU A 128 -9.33 8.39 16.15
CA GLU A 128 -10.69 7.91 15.81
C GLU A 128 -11.65 8.87 15.07
N THR A 129 -11.28 10.12 14.83
CA THR A 129 -12.06 11.09 14.07
C THR A 129 -12.16 10.80 12.57
N MET A 130 -11.24 10.02 11.99
CA MET A 130 -11.26 9.69 10.55
C MET A 130 -11.46 8.18 10.34
N SER A 131 -12.44 7.81 9.49
CA SER A 131 -12.67 6.42 9.12
C SER A 131 -11.59 5.92 8.15
N TRP A 132 -11.37 4.60 8.09
CA TRP A 132 -10.44 4.00 7.12
C TRP A 132 -10.84 4.28 5.67
N ASN A 133 -12.15 4.30 5.40
CA ASN A 133 -12.66 4.51 4.05
C ASN A 133 -12.43 5.96 3.60
N ASP A 134 -12.72 6.94 4.46
CA ASP A 134 -12.48 8.35 4.13
C ASP A 134 -10.98 8.61 3.95
N ALA A 135 -10.17 8.08 4.86
CA ALA A 135 -8.71 8.19 4.82
C ALA A 135 -8.12 7.62 3.51
N ALA A 136 -8.61 6.46 3.06
CA ALA A 136 -8.13 5.81 1.85
C ALA A 136 -8.42 6.61 0.57
N THR A 137 -9.32 7.60 0.58
CA THR A 137 -9.59 8.43 -0.62
C THR A 137 -8.58 9.55 -0.86
N LEU A 138 -7.69 9.79 0.10
CA LEU A 138 -6.76 10.92 0.08
C LEU A 138 -5.50 10.75 -0.80
N PRO A 139 -4.77 9.60 -0.80
CA PRO A 139 -3.35 9.61 -1.18
C PRO A 139 -3.05 10.08 -2.60
N VAL A 140 -3.71 9.56 -3.65
CA VAL A 140 -3.56 10.06 -5.03
C VAL A 140 -4.06 11.50 -5.17
N SER A 141 -5.13 11.88 -4.48
CA SER A 141 -5.76 13.20 -4.65
C SER A 141 -4.91 14.38 -4.17
N VAL A 142 -3.96 14.13 -3.25
CA VAL A 142 -3.08 15.16 -2.65
C VAL A 142 -1.62 15.02 -3.08
N GLN A 143 -1.33 14.13 -4.04
CA GLN A 143 0.00 13.95 -4.59
C GLN A 143 0.44 15.19 -5.39
N ASN A 144 1.56 15.80 -5.02
CA ASN A 144 2.21 16.89 -5.75
C ASN A 144 3.54 16.44 -6.34
#